data_AF-A0A673UDM5-F1
#
_entry.id   AF-A0A673UDM5-F1
#
_cell.length_a   1.000
_cell.length_b   1.000
_cell.length_c   1.000
_cell.angle_alpha   90.00
_cell.angle_beta   90.00
_cell.angle_gamma   90.00
#
_symmetry.space_group_name_H-M   'P 1'
#
loop_
_entity.id
_entity.type
_entity.pdbx_description
1 polymer ?
#
loop_
_entity_poly.entity_id
_entity_poly.type
_entity_poly.pdbx_seq_one_letter_code
_entity_poly.pdbx_strand_id
1 'polypeptide(L)' 'MGNLKSMSPCTKIVNGRKITTKGIVQSGQERVEVEEDDRIKSLMINGKERLPP' A
#
# COMPACT_ATOMS: atom_id res chain seq x y z
N MET A 1 6.16 17.33 14.50
CA MET A 1 6.86 16.56 13.44
C MET A 1 6.18 15.22 13.27
N GLY A 2 5.34 15.08 12.23
CA GLY A 2 4.59 13.86 11.98
C GLY A 2 5.53 12.70 11.65
N ASN A 3 5.41 11.59 12.39
CA ASN A 3 6.10 10.33 12.12
C ASN A 3 5.45 9.65 10.91
N LEU A 4 5.57 10.26 9.72
CA LEU A 4 5.22 9.64 8.46
C LEU A 4 6.52 9.22 7.78
N LYS A 5 6.82 7.92 7.85
CA LYS A 5 7.93 7.31 7.12
C LYS A 5 7.32 6.54 5.96
N SER A 6 7.35 7.12 4.77
CA SER A 6 6.95 6.43 3.54
C SER A 6 8.09 5.52 3.06
N MET A 7 7.75 4.30 2.66
CA MET A 7 8.63 3.49 1.80
C MET A 7 8.44 3.91 0.35
N SER A 8 9.47 3.66 -0.47
CA SER A 8 9.40 3.84 -1.91
C SER A 8 8.25 3.00 -2.49
N PRO A 9 7.36 3.59 -3.31
CA PRO A 9 6.33 2.81 -3.99
C PRO A 9 6.98 1.86 -5.02
N CYS A 10 6.48 0.64 -5.11
CA CYS A 10 6.90 -0.33 -6.11
C CYS A 10 5.79 -0.50 -7.15
N THR A 11 6.10 -0.26 -8.43
CA THR A 11 5.17 -0.55 -9.53
C THR A 11 5.64 -1.80 -10.26
N LYS A 12 4.72 -2.71 -10.57
CA LYS A 12 4.95 -3.90 -11.37
C LYS A 12 3.82 -4.10 -12.36
N ILE A 13 4.14 -4.62 -13.54
CA ILE A 13 3.13 -5.01 -14.53
C ILE A 13 2.91 -6.52 -14.41
N VAL A 14 1.67 -6.95 -14.17
CA VAL A 14 1.29 -8.37 -14.03
C VAL A 14 0.08 -8.61 -14.91
N ASN A 15 0.17 -9.57 -15.85
CA ASN A 15 -0.91 -9.88 -16.81
C ASN A 15 -1.45 -8.65 -17.56
N GLY A 16 -0.58 -7.69 -17.89
CA GLY A 16 -0.97 -6.43 -18.57
C GLY A 16 -1.60 -5.38 -17.64
N ARG A 17 -1.78 -5.68 -16.35
CA ARG A 17 -2.28 -4.72 -15.34
C ARG A 17 -1.14 -4.08 -14.59
N LYS A 18 -1.26 -2.78 -14.33
CA LYS A 18 -0.33 -2.03 -13.49
C LYS A 18 -0.71 -2.21 -12.03
N ILE A 19 0.16 -2.87 -11.28
CA ILE A 19 0.05 -3.06 -9.84
C ILE A 19 1.03 -2.11 -9.16
N THR A 20 0.53 -1.25 -8.28
CA THR A 20 1.34 -0.34 -7.46
C THR A 20 1.22 -0.73 -6.00
N THR A 21 2.34 -0.94 -5.32
CA THR A 21 2.40 -1.20 -3.88
C THR A 21 3.03 -0.02 -3.17
N LYS A 22 2.30 0.59 -2.23
CA LYS A 22 2.74 1.72 -1.41
C LYS A 22 2.87 1.28 0.04
N GLY A 23 4.07 1.41 0.61
CA GLY A 23 4.32 1.19 2.03
C GLY A 23 4.35 2.51 2.79
N ILE A 24 3.54 2.64 3.85
CA ILE A 24 3.36 3.88 4.60
C ILE A 24 3.42 3.55 6.09
N VAL A 25 4.40 4.09 6.80
CA VAL A 25 4.44 4.01 8.27
C VAL A 25 3.95 5.33 8.83
N GLN A 26 2.80 5.30 9.49
CA GLN A 26 2.20 6.49 10.11
C GLN A 26 1.93 6.22 11.58
N SER A 27 2.45 7.08 12.46
CA SER A 27 2.16 7.03 13.90
C SER A 27 2.46 5.66 14.54
N GLY A 28 3.52 4.99 14.08
CA GLY A 28 3.90 3.64 14.55
C GLY A 28 3.07 2.49 13.97
N GLN A 29 2.15 2.78 13.03
CA GLN A 29 1.43 1.77 12.27
C GLN A 29 2.01 1.65 10.87
N GLU A 30 2.35 0.43 10.46
CA GLU A 30 2.70 0.12 9.07
C GLU A 30 1.43 -0.14 8.27
N ARG A 31 1.33 0.48 7.11
CA ARG A 31 0.26 0.29 6.13
C ARG A 31 0.86 -0.08 4.80
N VAL A 32 0.28 -1.06 4.12
CA VAL A 32 0.66 -1.46 2.78
C VAL A 32 -0.60 -1.45 1.92
N GLU A 33 -0.58 -0.62 0.89
CA GLU A 33 -1.68 -0.46 -0.06
C GLU A 33 -1.26 -1.07 -1.39
N VAL A 34 -2.11 -1.93 -1.95
CA VAL A 34 -1.94 -2.50 -3.29
C VAL A 34 -3.04 -1.95 -4.19
N GLU A 35 -2.63 -1.18 -5.17
CA GLU A 35 -3.49 -0.56 -6.18
C GLU A 35 -3.37 -1.33 -7.51
N GLU A 36 -4.51 -1.69 -8.09
CA GLU A 36 -4.63 -2.24 -9.45
C GLU A 36 -5.63 -1.36 -10.21
N ASP A 37 -5.28 -0.93 -11.43
CA ASP A 37 -6.14 -0.08 -12.26
C ASP A 37 -6.65 1.17 -11.51
N ASP A 38 -5.75 1.83 -10.77
CA ASP A 38 -6.01 3.02 -9.96
C ASP A 38 -7.06 2.82 -8.84
N ARG A 39 -7.35 1.57 -8.46
CA ARG A 39 -8.20 1.21 -7.30
C ARG A 39 -7.43 0.38 -6.30
N ILE A 40 -7.61 0.69 -5.01
CA ILE A 40 -7.02 -0.13 -3.93
C ILE A 40 -7.76 -1.48 -3.89
N LYS A 41 -7.01 -2.56 -4.12
CA LYS A 41 -7.52 -3.94 -4.05
C LYS A 41 -7.22 -4.60 -2.72
N SER A 42 -6.12 -4.19 -2.07
CA SER A 42 -5.69 -4.77 -0.81
C SER A 42 -5.10 -3.70 0.08
N LEU A 43 -5.45 -3.77 1.35
CA LEU A 43 -4.91 -2.93 2.41
C LEU A 43 -4.43 -3.84 3.54
N MET A 44 -3.19 -3.67 3.95
CA MET A 44 -2.63 -4.40 5.09
C MET A 44 -2.15 -3.39 6.13
N ILE A 45 -2.57 -3.55 7.39
CA ILE A 45 -2.18 -2.67 8.50
C ILE A 45 -1.54 -3.51 9.59
N ASN A 46 -0.29 -3.21 9.95
CA ASN A 46 0.51 -3.96 10.94
C ASN A 46 0.51 -5.47 10.67
N GLY A 47 0.68 -5.86 9.40
CA GLY A 47 0.67 -7.26 8.97
C GLY A 47 -0.71 -7.94 8.96
N LYS A 48 -1.80 -7.20 9.22
CA LYS A 48 -3.16 -7.73 9.16
C LYS A 48 -3.90 -7.21 7.93
N GLU A 49 -4.46 -8.12 7.15
CA GLU A 49 -5.30 -7.78 6.01
C GLU A 49 -6.57 -7.05 6.49
N ARG A 50 -6.95 -6.01 5.74
CA ARG A 50 -8.15 -5.20 5.96
C ARG A 50 -8.90 -5.08 4.64
N LEU A 51 -10.21 -4.93 4.74
CA LEU A 51 -11.01 -4.56 3.58
C LEU A 51 -10.60 -3.16 3.12
N PRO A 52 -10.31 -2.97 1.82
CA PRO A 52 -10.08 -1.65 1.28
C PRO A 52 -11.36 -0.80 1.37
N PRO A 53 -11.22 0.54 1.44
CA PRO A 53 -12.35 1.47 1.49
C PRO A 53 -13.20 1.47 0.21
#